data_AF-A0A935YHA7-F1
#
_entry.id   AF-A0A935YHA7-F1
#
_cell.length_a   1.000
_cell.length_b   1.000
_cell.length_c   1.000
_cell.angle_alpha   90.00
_cell.angle_beta   90.00
_cell.angle_gamma   90.00
#
_symmetry.space_group_name_H-M   'P 1'
#
loop_
_entity.id
_entity.type
_entity.pdbx_description
1 polymer ?
#
loop_
_entity_poly.entity_id
_entity_poly.type
_entity_poly.pdbx_seq_one_letter_code
_entity_poly.pdbx_strand_id
1 'polypeptide(L)' 'MKGPKVAVFDLATSPPKDAELLELLLGTTGNLRAPVVVSGSTVLVGFNADIYADELG' A
#
# COMPACT_ATOMS: atom_id res chain seq x y z
N MET A 1 13.58 16.39 -7.75
CA MET A 1 13.87 15.11 -7.06
C MET A 1 12.54 14.39 -6.91
N LYS A 2 12.38 13.19 -7.47
CA LYS A 2 11.10 12.45 -7.36
C LYS A 2 10.97 11.99 -5.90
N GLY A 3 9.94 12.48 -5.22
CA GLY A 3 9.58 11.98 -3.88
C GLY A 3 9.32 10.47 -3.89
N PRO A 4 9.20 9.84 -2.71
CA PRO A 4 8.89 8.42 -2.61
C PRO A 4 7.64 8.11 -3.43
N LYS A 5 7.72 7.09 -4.29
CA LYS A 5 6.58 6.66 -5.11
C LYS A 5 5.54 6.00 -4.22
N VAL A 6 4.48 6.73 -3.89
CA VAL A 6 3.31 6.22 -3.20
C VAL A 6 2.25 5.88 -4.25
N ALA A 7 1.64 4.70 -4.13
CA ALA A 7 0.50 4.30 -4.95
C ALA A 7 -0.72 4.14 -4.03
N VAL A 8 -1.81 4.84 -4.35
CA VAL A 8 -3.06 4.84 -3.57
C VAL A 8 -4.17 4.32 -4.46
N PHE A 9 -4.98 3.41 -3.93
CA PHE A 9 -6.08 2.77 -4.66
C PHE A 9 -7.37 2.89 -3.85
N ASP A 10 -8.44 3.35 -4.50
CA ASP A 10 -9.79 3.31 -3.95
C ASP A 10 -10.44 1.97 -4.30
N LEU A 11 -10.50 1.07 -3.32
CA LEU A 11 -11.09 -0.26 -3.50
C LEU A 11 -12.63 -0.26 -3.45
N ALA A 12 -13.26 0.85 -3.03
CA ALA A 12 -14.70 0.94 -2.90
C ALA A 12 -15.37 1.39 -4.20
N THR A 13 -14.84 2.42 -4.84
CA THR A 13 -15.48 3.02 -6.04
C THR A 13 -14.84 2.61 -7.35
N SER A 14 -13.55 2.28 -7.34
CA SER A 14 -12.79 1.95 -8.55
C SER A 14 -11.70 0.92 -8.27
N PRO A 15 -12.07 -0.29 -7.82
CA PRO A 15 -11.09 -1.32 -7.52
C PRO A 15 -10.29 -1.66 -8.79
N PRO A 16 -8.96 -1.59 -8.75
CA PRO A 16 -8.11 -2.12 -9.81
C PRO A 16 -8.27 -3.65 -9.88
N LYS A 17 -7.70 -4.26 -10.92
CA LYS A 17 -7.72 -5.72 -11.03
C LYS A 17 -6.83 -6.35 -9.95
N ASP A 18 -7.24 -7.50 -9.42
CA ASP A 18 -6.49 -8.23 -8.40
C ASP A 18 -5.03 -8.50 -8.80
N ALA A 19 -4.80 -8.82 -10.08
CA ALA A 19 -3.44 -9.04 -10.60
C ALA A 19 -2.55 -7.80 -10.49
N GLU A 20 -3.10 -6.61 -10.76
CA GLU A 20 -2.38 -5.33 -10.68
C GLU A 20 -2.05 -4.98 -9.22
N LEU A 21 -2.99 -5.22 -8.30
CA LEU A 21 -2.72 -5.08 -6.86
C LEU A 21 -1.66 -6.06 -6.39
N LEU A 22 -1.76 -7.32 -6.80
CA LEU A 22 -0.86 -8.37 -6.34
C LEU A 22 0.59 -8.07 -6.77
N GLU A 23 0.82 -7.58 -7.97
CA GLU A 23 2.14 -7.16 -8.44
C GLU A 23 2.78 -6.05 -7.58
N LEU A 24 1.95 -5.13 -7.06
CA LEU A 24 2.41 -4.04 -6.19
C LEU A 24 2.67 -4.52 -4.76
N LEU A 25 1.81 -5.40 -4.26
CA LEU A 25 1.86 -5.94 -2.90
C LEU A 25 2.99 -6.95 -2.71
N LEU A 26 3.31 -7.74 -3.75
CA LEU A 26 4.33 -8.76 -3.67
C LEU A 26 5.74 -8.20 -3.96
N GLY A 27 6.72 -8.71 -3.22
CA GLY A 27 8.15 -8.53 -3.46
C GLY A 27 8.65 -9.47 -4.56
N THR A 28 9.94 -9.34 -4.89
CA THR A 28 10.59 -10.08 -5.99
C THR A 28 10.51 -11.60 -5.85
N THR A 29 10.36 -12.12 -4.63
CA THR A 29 10.26 -13.55 -4.34
C THR A 29 8.81 -14.01 -4.11
N GLY A 30 7.82 -13.17 -4.38
CA GLY A 30 6.40 -13.49 -4.19
C GLY A 30 5.90 -13.36 -2.74
N ASN A 31 6.73 -12.86 -1.82
CA ASN A 31 6.30 -12.57 -0.45
C ASN A 31 5.62 -11.19 -0.37
N LEU A 32 4.61 -11.04 0.49
CA LEU A 32 4.02 -9.75 0.79
C LEU A 32 5.10 -8.78 1.29
N ARG A 33 5.15 -7.57 0.72
CA ARG A 33 6.08 -6.52 1.16
C ARG A 33 5.78 -6.13 2.60
N ALA A 34 6.82 -5.99 3.40
CA ALA A 34 6.73 -5.54 4.79
C ALA A 34 7.28 -4.11 4.94
N PRO A 35 6.88 -3.36 5.99
CA PRO A 35 5.83 -3.67 6.98
C PRO A 35 4.41 -3.63 6.38
N VAL A 36 3.46 -4.27 7.05
CA VAL A 36 2.03 -4.23 6.68
C VAL A 36 1.22 -3.81 7.90
N VAL A 37 0.36 -2.83 7.72
CA VAL A 37 -0.56 -2.35 8.74
C VAL A 37 -1.97 -2.37 8.19
N VAL A 38 -2.92 -2.86 8.99
CA VAL A 38 -4.34 -2.78 8.68
C VAL A 38 -4.96 -1.84 9.72
N SER A 39 -5.47 -0.69 9.26
CA SER A 39 -6.11 0.33 10.07
C SER A 39 -7.54 0.53 9.56
N GLY A 40 -8.52 -0.04 10.27
CA GLY A 40 -9.91 -0.03 9.81
C GLY A 40 -10.08 -0.71 8.44
N SER A 41 -10.56 0.05 7.46
CA SER A 41 -10.71 -0.38 6.05
C SER A 41 -9.47 -0.10 5.17
N THR A 42 -8.43 0.50 5.73
CA THR A 42 -7.21 0.87 5.02
C THR A 42 -6.10 -0.15 5.27
N VAL A 43 -5.40 -0.56 4.21
CA VAL A 43 -4.20 -1.41 4.30
C VAL A 43 -3.00 -0.63 3.79
N LEU A 44 -2.00 -0.47 4.67
CA LEU A 44 -0.73 0.16 4.36
C LEU A 44 0.31 -0.93 4.13
N VAL A 45 0.99 -0.88 2.99
CA VAL A 45 2.05 -1.84 2.63
C VAL A 45 3.34 -1.10 2.32
N GLY A 46 4.41 -1.52 2.97
CA GLY A 46 5.66 -0.78 3.02
C GLY A 46 5.63 0.34 4.07
N PHE A 47 6.65 1.19 4.03
CA PHE A 47 6.85 2.24 5.02
C PHE A 47 6.97 3.61 4.37
N ASN A 48 6.17 4.56 4.85
CA ASN A 48 6.32 5.99 4.60
C ASN A 48 5.94 6.71 5.90
N ALA A 49 6.87 7.50 6.44
CA ALA A 49 6.70 8.14 7.74
C ALA A 49 5.52 9.12 7.77
N ASP A 50 5.31 9.89 6.70
CA ASP A 50 4.24 10.89 6.61
C ASP A 50 2.88 10.21 6.59
N ILE A 51 2.72 9.15 5.78
CA ILE A 51 1.46 8.37 5.70
C ILE A 51 1.16 7.69 7.03
N TYR A 52 2.18 7.15 7.70
CA TYR A 52 1.98 6.51 9.00
C TYR A 52 1.56 7.53 10.05
N ALA A 53 2.10 8.74 10.02
CA ALA A 53 1.69 9.82 10.92
C ALA A 53 0.23 10.24 10.64
N ASP A 54 -0.17 10.34 9.37
CA ASP A 54 -1.53 10.75 8.99
C ASP A 54 -2.60 9.67 9.29
N GLU A 55 -2.27 8.39 9.09
CA GLU A 55 -3.23 7.28 9.21
C GLU A 55 -3.25 6.60 10.59
N LEU A 56 -2.18 6.76 11.40
CA LEU A 56 -2.05 6.11 12.70
C LEU A 56 -1.87 7.09 13.88
N GLY A 57 -1.65 8.38 13.62
CA GLY A 57 -1.53 9.45 14.63
C GLY A 57 -2.86 10.07 15.03
#